data_AF-A0A537YJI6-F1
#
_entry.id   AF-A0A537YJI6-F1
#
_cell.length_a   1.000
_cell.length_b   1.000
_cell.length_c   1.000
_cell.angle_alpha   90.00
_cell.angle_beta   90.00
_cell.angle_gamma   90.00
#
_symmetry.space_group_name_H-M   'P 1'
#
loop_
_entity.id
_entity.type
_entity.pdbx_description
1 polymer ?
#
loop_
_entity_poly.entity_id
_entity_poly.type
_entity_poly.pdbx_seq_one_letter_code
_entity_poly.pdbx_strand_id
1 'polypeptide(L)'
;MYVISIHAVSDPEAFWSGKLELPDGTELPIVVPSADGKRGVCVFKSDSVNTVRNVVDGATGKISRNEFYAINEGNALGLPA
;
A
#
# COMPACT_ATOMS: atom_id res chain seq x y z
N MET A 1 -7.67 -10.15 5.53
CA MET A 1 -8.25 -9.69 4.25
C MET A 1 -7.16 -9.04 3.41
N TYR A 2 -7.33 -8.98 2.10
CA TYR A 2 -6.42 -8.24 1.23
C TYR A 2 -6.90 -6.81 0.96
N VAL A 3 -5.98 -5.86 0.98
CA VAL A 3 -6.23 -4.43 0.77
C VAL A 3 -5.29 -3.91 -0.31
N ILE A 4 -5.84 -3.18 -1.27
CA ILE A 4 -5.04 -2.40 -2.22
C ILE A 4 -4.78 -1.03 -1.63
N SER A 5 -3.56 -0.53 -1.79
CA SER A 5 -3.30 0.91 -1.82
C SER A 5 -2.79 1.35 -3.18
N ILE A 6 -3.31 2.47 -3.67
CA ILE A 6 -2.83 3.15 -4.88
C ILE A 6 -2.21 4.47 -4.45
N HIS A 7 -1.03 4.77 -4.94
CA HIS A 7 -0.25 5.94 -4.56
C HIS A 7 -0.10 6.90 -5.74
N ALA A 8 -0.34 8.19 -5.49
CA ALA A 8 0.04 9.29 -6.38
C ALA A 8 1.12 10.13 -5.67
N VAL A 9 2.37 9.84 -6.01
CA VAL A 9 3.57 10.29 -5.28
C VAL A 9 4.11 11.58 -5.87
N SER A 10 4.33 12.59 -5.03
CA SER A 10 4.92 13.88 -5.45
C SER A 10 6.44 13.93 -5.32
N ASP A 11 7.01 13.13 -4.42
CA ASP A 11 8.46 13.01 -4.19
C ASP A 11 8.86 11.53 -4.18
N PRO A 12 9.25 10.96 -5.34
CA PRO A 12 9.59 9.55 -5.46
C PRO A 12 10.78 9.14 -4.58
N GLU A 13 11.81 9.96 -4.49
CA GLU A 13 13.01 9.62 -3.72
C GLU A 13 12.68 9.49 -2.23
N ALA A 14 11.94 10.47 -1.68
CA ALA A 14 11.51 10.42 -0.28
C ALA A 14 10.53 9.27 -0.01
N PHE A 15 9.63 8.96 -0.95
CA PHE A 15 8.64 7.90 -0.77
C PHE A 15 9.28 6.51 -0.75
N TRP A 16 10.14 6.20 -1.73
CA TRP A 16 10.69 4.86 -1.91
C TRP A 16 11.92 4.54 -1.05
N SER A 17 12.58 5.56 -0.48
CA SER A 17 13.63 5.38 0.52
C SER A 17 13.09 5.23 1.95
N GLY A 18 11.81 5.55 2.17
CA GLY A 18 11.16 5.48 3.47
C GLY A 18 11.02 4.04 3.98
N LYS A 19 11.16 3.86 5.29
CA LYS A 19 10.84 2.60 5.96
C LYS A 19 9.37 2.61 6.39
N LEU A 20 8.64 1.56 6.06
CA LEU A 20 7.27 1.36 6.52
C LEU A 20 7.27 0.37 7.68
N GLU A 21 6.81 0.82 8.85
CA GLU A 21 6.65 -0.06 10.02
C GLU A 21 5.25 -0.68 10.00
N LEU A 22 5.21 -1.99 9.82
CA LEU A 22 3.96 -2.73 9.75
C LEU A 22 3.53 -3.16 11.16
N PRO A 23 2.26 -2.95 11.54
CA PRO A 23 1.74 -3.45 12.79
C PRO A 23 1.65 -4.98 12.76
N ASP A 24 1.63 -5.60 13.94
CA ASP A 24 1.52 -7.05 14.07
C ASP A 24 0.34 -7.61 13.28
N GLY A 25 0.59 -8.71 12.55
CA GLY A 25 -0.42 -9.34 11.69
C GLY A 25 -0.70 -8.63 10.37
N THR A 26 0.07 -7.57 10.02
CA THR A 26 0.03 -6.94 8.70
C THR A 26 1.24 -7.31 7.86
N GLU A 27 1.00 -7.68 6.62
CA GLU A 27 2.03 -8.03 5.63
C GLU A 27 1.89 -7.14 4.38
N LEU A 28 3.00 -6.90 3.70
CA LEU A 28 3.07 -6.16 2.43
C LEU A 28 3.71 -7.05 1.35
N PRO A 29 2.96 -8.04 0.81
CA PRO A 29 3.50 -9.02 -0.14
C PRO A 29 3.83 -8.46 -1.53
N ILE A 30 3.17 -7.40 -1.98
CA ILE A 30 3.38 -6.85 -3.34
C ILE A 30 3.56 -5.34 -3.26
N VAL A 31 4.62 -4.85 -3.89
CA VAL A 31 4.92 -3.43 -4.12
C VAL A 31 5.32 -3.28 -5.58
N VAL A 32 4.53 -2.51 -6.35
CA VAL A 32 4.78 -2.29 -7.78
C VAL A 32 4.84 -0.79 -8.10
N PRO A 33 6.03 -0.16 -8.05
CA PRO A 33 6.20 1.22 -8.47
C PRO A 33 6.15 1.38 -9.99
N SER A 34 5.69 2.53 -10.48
CA SER A 34 5.89 2.93 -11.88
C SER A 34 7.37 3.21 -12.16
N ALA A 35 7.76 3.19 -13.44
CA ALA A 35 9.15 3.42 -13.84
C ALA A 35 9.71 4.79 -13.37
N ASP A 36 8.86 5.80 -13.24
CA ASP A 36 9.21 7.13 -12.74
C ASP A 36 8.96 7.31 -11.22
N GLY A 37 8.48 6.26 -10.55
CA GLY A 37 8.18 6.24 -9.12
C GLY A 37 7.03 7.16 -8.68
N LYS A 38 6.33 7.83 -9.61
CA LYS A 38 5.21 8.75 -9.28
C LYS A 38 3.89 8.04 -9.02
N ARG A 39 3.82 6.75 -9.34
CA ARG A 39 2.70 5.88 -9.01
C ARG A 39 3.21 4.61 -8.35
N GLY A 40 2.36 4.02 -7.53
CA GLY A 40 2.61 2.70 -6.97
C GLY A 40 1.29 2.02 -6.67
N VAL A 41 1.29 0.69 -6.78
CA VAL A 41 0.22 -0.14 -6.24
C VAL A 41 0.83 -1.11 -5.26
N CYS A 42 0.22 -1.24 -4.09
CA CYS A 42 0.63 -2.20 -3.07
C CYS A 42 -0.54 -3.11 -2.73
N VAL A 43 -0.23 -4.38 -2.44
CA VAL A 43 -1.17 -5.34 -1.87
C VAL A 43 -0.75 -5.61 -0.45
N PHE A 44 -1.62 -5.31 0.51
CA PHE A 44 -1.45 -5.63 1.92
C PHE A 44 -2.34 -6.80 2.30
N LYS A 45 -1.87 -7.63 3.24
CA LYS A 45 -2.70 -8.56 4.01
C LYS A 45 -2.82 -8.00 5.41
N SER A 46 -4.04 -7.68 5.85
CA SER A 46 -4.27 -7.02 7.15
C SER A 46 -5.66 -7.34 7.69
N ASP A 47 -5.98 -6.85 8.89
CA ASP A 47 -7.27 -7.01 9.55
C ASP A 47 -8.34 -6.05 8.99
N SER A 48 -7.96 -4.86 8.52
CA SER A 48 -8.88 -3.87 7.98
C SER A 48 -8.23 -2.89 6.99
N VAL A 49 -9.07 -2.26 6.15
CA VAL A 49 -8.64 -1.14 5.30
C VAL A 49 -8.14 0.03 6.13
N ASN A 50 -8.71 0.28 7.31
CA ASN A 50 -8.33 1.39 8.17
C ASN A 50 -6.93 1.22 8.77
N THR A 51 -6.55 -0.01 9.12
CA THR A 51 -5.19 -0.33 9.60
C THR A 51 -4.16 0.02 8.54
N VAL A 52 -4.38 -0.43 7.30
CA VAL A 52 -3.51 -0.13 6.16
C VAL A 52 -3.47 1.38 5.88
N ARG A 53 -4.63 2.05 5.87
CA ARG A 53 -4.71 3.51 5.68
C ARG A 53 -3.88 4.26 6.71
N ASN A 54 -4.06 3.96 8.00
CA ASN A 54 -3.38 4.66 9.08
C ASN A 54 -1.85 4.54 8.98
N VAL A 55 -1.36 3.34 8.64
CA VAL A 55 0.07 3.08 8.48
C VAL A 55 0.63 3.80 7.25
N VAL A 56 -0.03 3.67 6.11
CA VAL A 56 0.43 4.26 4.84
C VAL A 56 0.33 5.79 4.87
N ASP A 57 -0.80 6.36 5.27
CA ASP A 57 -0.99 7.81 5.31
C ASP A 57 -0.14 8.44 6.42
N GLY A 58 0.04 7.75 7.55
CA GLY A 58 0.97 8.18 8.60
C GLY A 58 2.41 8.32 8.09
N ALA A 59 2.86 7.38 7.27
CA ALA A 59 4.21 7.39 6.71
C ALA A 59 4.35 8.35 5.50
N THR A 60 3.33 8.46 4.65
CA THR A 60 3.48 9.03 3.29
C THR A 60 2.57 10.22 3.00
N GLY A 61 1.61 10.56 3.86
CA GLY A 61 0.55 11.54 3.56
C GLY A 61 1.03 12.96 3.25
N LYS A 62 2.29 13.30 3.56
CA LYS A 62 2.92 14.58 3.17
C LYS A 62 3.40 14.60 1.71
N ILE A 63 3.66 13.44 1.12
CA ILE A 63 4.34 13.28 -0.18
C ILE A 63 3.60 12.34 -1.13
N SER A 64 2.42 11.85 -0.74
CA SER A 64 1.57 11.01 -1.57
C SER A 64 0.10 11.26 -1.26
N ARG A 65 -0.74 11.18 -2.29
CA ARG A 65 -2.18 10.97 -2.14
C ARG A 65 -2.47 9.50 -2.34
N ASN A 66 -3.15 8.89 -1.38
CA ASN A 66 -3.36 7.45 -1.37
C ASN A 66 -4.85 7.11 -1.45
N GLU A 67 -5.16 6.02 -2.15
CA GLU A 67 -6.49 5.42 -2.20
C GLU A 67 -6.42 4.00 -1.65
N PHE A 68 -7.48 3.55 -0.99
CA PHE A 68 -7.50 2.25 -0.33
C PHE A 68 -8.84 1.54 -0.53
N TYR A 69 -8.81 0.24 -0.81
CA TYR A 69 -10.01 -0.59 -0.85
C TYR A 69 -9.73 -2.05 -0.53
N ALA A 70 -10.76 -2.72 -0.01
CA ALA A 70 -10.76 -4.16 0.20
C ALA A 70 -10.80 -4.89 -1.15
N ILE A 71 -9.95 -5.90 -1.34
CA ILE A 71 -10.04 -6.77 -2.51
C ILE A 71 -11.27 -7.68 -2.37
N ASN A 72 -11.97 -7.91 -3.49
CA ASN A 72 -12.94 -9.00 -3.57
C ASN A 72 -12.19 -10.34 -3.72
N GLU A 73 -11.80 -10.94 -2.61
CA GLU A 73 -10.94 -12.14 -2.57
C GLU A 73 -11.55 -13.32 -3.33
N GLY A 74 -12.88 -13.49 -3.31
CA GLY A 74 -13.56 -14.59 -4.00
C GLY A 74 -13.52 -14.52 -5.53
N ASN A 75 -13.22 -13.34 -6.09
CA ASN A 75 -13.09 -13.11 -7.54
C ASN A 75 -11.67 -12.69 -7.95
N ALA A 76 -10.73 -12.63 -7.00
CA ALA A 76 -9.37 -12.22 -7.27
C ALA A 76 -8.54 -13.41 -7.79
N LEU A 77 -7.69 -13.15 -8.77
CA LEU A 77 -6.75 -14.13 -9.31
C LEU A 77 -5.31 -13.70 -9.00
N GLY A 78 -4.47 -14.66 -8.62
CA GLY A 78 -3.04 -14.41 -8.37
C GLY A 78 -2.75 -13.70 -7.05
N LEU A 79 -3.67 -13.75 -6.07
CA LEU A 79 -3.35 -13.29 -4.71
C LEU A 79 -2.19 -14.12 -4.13
N PRO A 80 -1.32 -13.51 -3.31
CA PRO A 80 -0.30 -14.22 -2.56
C PRO A 80 -0.91 -15.36 -1.72
N ALA A 81 -0.17 -16.46 -1.60
CA ALA A 81 -0.53 -17.59 -0.75
C ALA A 81 -0.46 -17.23 0.75
#